data_AF-A0A1Y6CWW1-F1
#
_entry.id   AF-A0A1Y6CWW1-F1
#
_cell.length_a   1.000
_cell.length_b   1.000
_cell.length_c   1.000
_cell.angle_alpha   90.00
_cell.angle_beta   90.00
_cell.angle_gamma   90.00
#
_symmetry.space_group_name_H-M   'P 1'
#
loop_
_entity.id
_entity.type
_entity.pdbx_description
1 polymer ?
#
loop_
_entity_poly.entity_id
_entity_poly.type
_entity_poly.pdbx_seq_one_letter_code
_entity_poly.pdbx_strand_id
1 'polypeptide(L)' 'MNEQFSNIIAGLTATLAVAWFSFEISRKRKRLRETYDVLDKDDRHICIALEQMVEDGKLKPWTPGSSLP' A
#
# COMPACT_ATOMS: atom_id res chain seq x y z
N MET A 1 -11.38 -39.19 16.39
CA MET A 1 -11.43 -38.18 15.32
C MET A 1 -10.27 -38.48 14.38
N ASN A 2 -10.50 -38.75 13.10
CA ASN A 2 -9.42 -39.15 12.18
C ASN A 2 -8.35 -38.06 12.08
N GLU A 3 -7.07 -38.43 12.19
CA GLU A 3 -5.93 -37.49 12.08
C GLU A 3 -5.96 -36.70 10.77
N GLN A 4 -6.39 -37.34 9.68
CA GLN A 4 -6.58 -36.68 8.39
C GLN A 4 -7.62 -35.55 8.46
N PHE A 5 -8.72 -35.75 9.18
CA PHE A 5 -9.75 -34.73 9.35
C PHE A 5 -9.23 -33.53 10.16
N SER A 6 -8.43 -33.79 11.20
CA SER A 6 -7.76 -32.75 11.99
C SER A 6 -6.79 -31.92 11.14
N ASN A 7 -5.97 -32.58 10.31
CA ASN A 7 -5.01 -31.90 9.45
C ASN A 7 -5.68 -31.04 8.38
N ILE A 8 -6.77 -31.52 7.78
CA ILE A 8 -7.55 -30.76 6.79
C ILE A 8 -8.15 -29.50 7.41
N ILE A 9 -8.76 -29.63 8.60
CA ILE A 9 -9.35 -28.47 9.30
C ILE A 9 -8.26 -27.46 9.68
N ALA A 10 -7.11 -27.93 10.19
CA ALA A 10 -6.01 -27.05 10.55
C ALA A 10 -5.50 -26.25 9.34
N GLY A 11 -5.30 -26.90 8.19
CA GLY A 11 -4.86 -26.25 6.96
C GLY A 11 -5.86 -25.23 6.43
N LEU A 12 -7.16 -25.57 6.43
CA LEU A 12 -8.23 -24.64 6.06
C LEU A 12 -8.27 -23.41 6.96
N THR A 13 -8.16 -23.63 8.27
CA THR A 13 -8.20 -22.56 9.27
C THR A 13 -7.00 -21.63 9.12
N ALA A 14 -5.80 -22.18 8.91
CA ALA A 14 -4.59 -21.39 8.66
C ALA A 14 -4.74 -20.53 7.39
N THR A 15 -5.25 -21.10 6.31
CA THR A 15 -5.44 -20.39 5.04
C THR A 15 -6.46 -19.27 5.17
N LEU A 16 -7.59 -19.54 5.83
CA LEU A 16 -8.63 -18.55 6.13
C LEU A 16 -8.08 -17.41 7.01
N ALA A 17 -7.28 -17.74 8.02
CA ALA A 17 -6.66 -16.75 8.87
C ALA A 17 -5.74 -15.81 8.07
N VAL A 18 -4.86 -16.37 7.23
CA VAL A 18 -3.96 -15.57 6.37
C VAL A 18 -4.73 -14.68 5.41
N ALA A 19 -5.78 -15.21 4.77
CA ALA A 19 -6.63 -14.44 3.87
C ALA A 19 -7.31 -13.28 4.61
N TRP A 20 -7.87 -13.54 5.80
CA TRP A 20 -8.53 -12.53 6.62
C TRP A 20 -7.54 -11.43 7.09
N PHE A 21 -6.35 -11.82 7.54
CA PHE A 21 -5.31 -10.85 7.93
C PHE A 21 -4.90 -9.96 6.76
N SER A 22 -4.68 -10.54 5.58
CA SER A 22 -4.31 -9.81 4.38
C SER A 22 -5.38 -8.81 3.97
N PHE A 23 -6.65 -9.22 4.06
CA PHE A 23 -7.80 -8.34 3.82
C PHE A 23 -7.86 -7.19 4.84
N GLU A 24 -7.73 -7.48 6.13
CA GLU A 24 -7.83 -6.48 7.19
C GLU A 24 -6.67 -5.47 7.14
N ILE A 25 -5.46 -5.92 6.81
CA ILE A 25 -4.32 -5.03 6.56
C ILE A 25 -4.62 -4.10 5.40
N SER A 26 -5.15 -4.63 4.30
CA SER A 26 -5.50 -3.84 3.11
C SER A 26 -6.59 -2.81 3.43
N ARG A 27 -7.60 -3.21 4.21
CA ARG A 27 -8.67 -2.34 4.69
C ARG A 27 -8.14 -1.21 5.58
N LYS A 28 -7.27 -1.53 6.54
CA LYS A 28 -6.65 -0.53 7.42
C LYS A 28 -5.75 0.42 6.65
N ARG A 29 -4.95 -0.08 5.69
CA ARG A 29 -4.14 0.75 4.81
C ARG A 29 -4.98 1.70 3.96
N LYS A 30 -6.10 1.21 3.41
CA LYS A 30 -7.05 2.04 2.67
C LYS A 30 -7.64 3.15 3.55
N ARG A 31 -8.06 2.80 4.77
CA ARG A 31 -8.61 3.78 5.74
C ARG A 31 -7.57 4.82 6.17
N LEU A 32 -6.33 4.39 6.41
CA LEU A 32 -5.21 5.28 6.69
C LEU A 32 -4.95 6.22 5.52
N ARG A 33 -4.94 5.71 4.28
CA ARG A 33 -4.87 6.56 3.09
C ARG A 33 -6.02 7.56 3.05
N GLU A 34 -7.25 7.15 3.26
CA GLU A 34 -8.41 8.07 3.25
C GLU A 34 -8.36 9.12 4.37
N THR A 35 -7.81 8.78 5.54
CA THR A 35 -7.75 9.70 6.70
C THR A 35 -6.55 10.64 6.62
N TYR A 36 -5.43 10.18 6.05
CA TYR A 36 -4.18 10.93 5.90
C TYR A 36 -3.93 11.39 4.45
N ASP A 37 -4.94 11.30 3.58
CA ASP A 37 -4.91 11.95 2.26
C ASP A 37 -5.00 13.45 2.50
N VAL A 38 -3.86 14.09 2.73
CA VAL A 38 -3.79 15.55 2.78
C VAL A 38 -3.87 16.14 1.37
N LEU A 39 -3.61 15.32 0.35
CA LEU A 39 -3.76 15.64 -1.06
C LEU A 39 -5.16 15.29 -1.51
N ASP A 40 -5.88 16.27 -2.07
CA ASP A 40 -7.17 16.00 -2.69
C ASP A 40 -6.98 15.09 -3.93
N LYS A 41 -8.07 14.51 -4.43
CA LYS A 41 -8.01 13.52 -5.54
C LYS A 41 -7.22 14.03 -6.75
N ASP A 42 -7.34 15.32 -7.05
CA ASP A 42 -6.69 15.98 -8.17
C ASP A 42 -5.20 16.23 -7.90
N ASP A 43 -4.84 16.66 -6.69
CA ASP A 43 -3.45 16.89 -6.29
C ASP A 43 -2.64 15.59 -6.29
N ARG A 44 -3.28 14.47 -5.93
CA ARG A 44 -2.67 13.14 -6.02
C ARG A 44 -2.25 12.80 -7.45
N HIS A 45 -3.06 13.12 -8.45
CA HIS A 45 -2.71 12.88 -9.84
C HIS A 45 -1.49 13.69 -10.27
N ILE A 46 -1.40 14.94 -9.81
CA ILE A 46 -0.25 15.81 -10.07
C ILE A 46 1.01 15.26 -9.42
N CYS A 47 0.95 14.85 -8.15
CA CYS A 47 2.10 14.25 -7.47
C CYS A 47 2.61 12.99 -8.18
N ILE A 48 1.72 12.08 -8.59
CA ILE A 48 2.10 10.86 -9.33
C ILE A 48 2.79 11.22 -10.66
N ALA A 49 2.25 12.20 -11.38
CA ALA A 49 2.85 12.65 -12.64
C ALA A 49 4.23 13.27 -12.43
N LEU A 50 4.41 14.08 -11.37
CA LEU A 50 5.69 14.67 -11.01
C LEU A 50 6.72 13.61 -10.61
N GLU A 51 6.32 12.60 -9.83
CA GLU A 51 7.18 11.46 -9.47
C GLU A 51 7.64 10.70 -10.71
N GLN A 52 6.74 10.36 -11.63
CA GLN A 52 7.10 9.72 -12.91
C GLN A 52 8.05 10.58 -13.75
N MET A 53 7.86 11.89 -13.79
CA MET A 53 8.77 12.78 -14.51
C MET A 53 10.16 12.84 -13.88
N VAL A 54 10.28 12.66 -12.56
CA VAL A 54 11.58 12.52 -11.89
C VAL A 54 12.24 11.18 -12.21
N GLU A 55 11.48 10.08 -12.20
CA GLU A 55 11.97 8.74 -12.57
C GLU A 55 12.45 8.69 -14.04
N ASP A 56 11.71 9.35 -14.95
CA ASP A 56 12.07 9.50 -16.36
C ASP A 56 13.29 10.44 -16.57
N GLY A 57 13.78 11.09 -15.52
CA GLY A 57 14.87 12.08 -15.59
C GLY A 57 14.47 13.42 -16.24
N LYS A 58 13.17 13.66 -16.47
CA LYS A 58 12.64 14.93 -17.01
C LYS A 58 12.65 16.04 -15.97
N LEU A 59 12.53 15.69 -14.69
CA LEU A 59 12.63 16.61 -13.55
C LEU A 59 13.73 16.15 -12.60
N LYS A 60 14.36 17.12 -11.92
CA LYS A 60 15.30 16.83 -10.83
C LYS A 60 14.55 16.79 -9.49
N PRO A 61 14.86 15.85 -8.59
CA PRO A 61 14.34 15.87 -7.23
C PRO A 61 14.71 17.18 -6.55
N TRP A 62 13.75 17.83 -5.90
CA TRP A 62 14.05 18.98 -5.06
C TRP A 62 14.78 18.51 -3.80
N THR A 63 15.94 19.10 -3.51
CA THR A 63 16.66 18.87 -2.26
C THR A 63 16.67 20.15 -1.42
N PRO A 64 16.23 20.09 -0.14
CA PRO A 64 16.31 21.25 0.73
C PRO A 64 17.77 21.69 0.88
N GLY A 65 18.08 22.92 0.46
CA GLY A 65 19.44 23.45 0.45
C GLY A 65 20.11 23.50 -0.92
N SER A 66 19.50 22.93 -1.96
CA SER A 66 19.86 23.28 -3.35
C SER A 66 19.20 24.61 -3.70
N SER A 67 19.77 25.72 -3.25
CA SER A 67 19.55 26.99 -3.95
C SER A 67 20.01 26.79 -5.39
N LEU A 68 19.08 26.83 -6.34
CA LEU A 68 19.44 27.06 -7.74
C LEU A 68 20.34 28.29 -7.82
N PRO A 69 21.35 28.33 -8.71
CA PRO A 69 22.04 29.58 -9.01
C PRO A 69 21.08 30.66 -9.50
#